data_AF-A0A0P7YF14-F1
#
_entry.id   AF-A0A0P7YF14-F1
#
_cell.length_a   1.000
_cell.length_b   1.000
_cell.length_c   1.000
_cell.angle_alpha   90.00
_cell.angle_beta   90.00
_cell.angle_gamma   90.00
#
_symmetry.space_group_name_H-M   'P 1'
#
loop_
_entity.id
_entity.type
_entity.pdbx_description
1 polymer ?
#
loop_
_entity_poly.entity_id
_entity_poly.type
_entity_poly.pdbx_seq_one_letter_code
_entity_poly.pdbx_strand_id
1 'polypeptide(L)'
;MGVMERQVGRPVDFATDTRYVSRMIRGFACRDTGRLAARERVRRFVNIERAALRKLAMLDAAAVLEDLRVPPGNRLEALKGDRAG
;
A
#
# COMPACT_ATOMS: atom_id res chain seq x y z
N MET A 1 24.66 17.10 -23.13
CA MET A 1 24.43 17.99 -21.98
C MET A 1 22.95 18.40 -22.06
N GLY A 2 21.95 17.69 -21.54
CA GLY A 2 21.89 16.87 -20.34
C GLY A 2 21.24 17.68 -19.22
N VAL A 3 19.91 17.79 -19.19
CA VAL A 3 19.06 18.04 -18.01
C VAL A 3 17.60 17.74 -18.40
N MET A 4 17.14 16.51 -18.18
CA MET A 4 16.35 16.12 -17.01
C MET A 4 15.01 16.86 -16.93
N GLU A 5 14.05 16.33 -17.69
CA GLU A 5 12.61 16.49 -17.49
C GLU A 5 12.26 16.29 -16.01
N ARG A 6 11.76 17.35 -15.37
CA ARG A 6 11.12 17.24 -14.08
C ARG A 6 9.73 16.65 -14.31
N GLN A 7 9.61 15.34 -14.19
CA GLN A 7 8.31 14.70 -14.03
C GLN A 7 7.76 15.07 -12.64
N VAL A 8 7.04 16.18 -12.56
CA VAL A 8 6.26 16.56 -11.39
C VAL A 8 5.17 15.50 -11.21
N GLY A 9 5.11 14.93 -10.00
CA GLY A 9 4.25 13.79 -9.65
C GLY A 9 2.82 14.00 -10.12
N ARG A 10 2.34 13.05 -10.93
CA ARG A 10 0.94 12.94 -11.28
C ARG A 10 0.12 12.75 -10.00
N PRO A 11 -1.05 13.41 -9.86
CA PRO A 11 -2.00 13.03 -8.82
C PRO A 11 -2.29 11.53 -8.95
N VAL A 12 -2.42 10.85 -7.82
CA VAL A 12 -2.85 9.44 -7.77
C VAL A 12 -4.33 9.38 -8.16
N ASP A 13 -4.59 9.51 -9.46
CA ASP A 13 -5.92 9.35 -10.03
C ASP A 13 -6.30 7.87 -9.92
N PHE A 14 -7.17 7.56 -8.95
CA PHE A 14 -7.79 6.24 -8.77
C PHE A 14 -8.87 5.95 -9.83
N ALA A 15 -8.69 6.43 -11.07
CA ALA A 15 -9.63 6.26 -12.16
C ALA A 15 -9.23 5.05 -13.03
N THR A 16 -9.76 3.90 -12.65
CA THR A 16 -10.25 2.84 -13.56
C THR A 16 -9.40 2.53 -14.80
N ASP A 17 -8.39 1.67 -14.64
CA ASP A 17 -7.90 0.83 -15.74
C ASP A 17 -8.55 -0.56 -15.62
N THR A 18 -9.57 -0.77 -16.45
CA THR A 18 -10.56 -1.85 -16.36
C THR A 18 -10.07 -3.15 -17.02
N ARG A 19 -8.77 -3.47 -16.94
CA ARG A 19 -8.20 -4.70 -17.52
C ARG A 19 -7.13 -5.32 -16.60
N TYR A 20 -7.60 -6.09 -15.62
CA TYR A 20 -6.86 -7.14 -14.88
C TYR A 20 -5.85 -6.77 -13.77
N VAL A 21 -6.14 -5.79 -12.91
CA VAL A 21 -5.51 -5.76 -11.57
C VAL A 21 -6.51 -5.21 -10.55
N SER A 22 -7.16 -6.11 -9.81
CA SER A 22 -7.96 -5.76 -8.65
C SER A 22 -7.06 -5.16 -7.58
N ARG A 23 -6.94 -3.84 -7.55
CA ARG A 23 -6.26 -3.12 -6.50
C ARG A 23 -7.06 -3.28 -5.20
N MET A 24 -6.57 -4.09 -4.26
CA MET A 24 -7.33 -4.43 -3.05
C MET A 24 -7.37 -3.25 -2.06
N ILE A 25 -6.34 -2.38 -2.04
CA ILE A 25 -6.33 -1.19 -1.20
C ILE A 25 -7.22 -0.12 -1.83
N ARG A 26 -8.37 0.13 -1.20
CA ARG A 26 -9.33 1.16 -1.62
C ARG A 26 -9.05 2.56 -1.05
N GLY A 27 -8.26 2.64 0.03
CA GLY A 27 -7.94 3.90 0.69
C GLY A 27 -7.13 3.69 1.97
N PHE A 28 -6.75 4.81 2.60
CA PHE A 28 -5.93 4.82 3.82
C PHE A 28 -6.58 5.67 4.91
N ALA A 29 -6.86 5.09 6.07
CA ALA A 29 -7.30 5.84 7.24
C ALA A 29 -6.18 6.71 7.84
N CYS A 30 -4.91 6.32 7.66
CA CYS A 30 -3.75 7.05 8.14
C CYS A 30 -3.05 7.78 6.98
N ARG A 31 -2.98 9.12 7.09
CA ARG A 31 -2.32 9.97 6.09
C ARG A 31 -0.87 9.60 5.85
N ASP A 32 -0.12 9.31 6.90
CA ASP A 32 1.30 8.89 6.80
C ASP A 32 1.45 7.57 6.04
N THR A 33 0.54 6.61 6.23
CA THR A 33 0.55 5.34 5.50
C THR A 33 0.28 5.56 4.01
N GLY A 34 -0.64 6.46 3.66
CA GLY A 34 -0.90 6.84 2.27
C GLY A 34 0.31 7.49 1.60
N ARG A 35 1.00 8.40 2.31
CA ARG A 35 2.25 9.01 1.83
C ARG A 35 3.36 7.98 1.62
N LEU A 36 3.51 7.07 2.58
CA LEU A 36 4.45 5.96 2.44
C LEU A 36 4.11 5.09 1.22
N ALA A 37 2.83 4.76 0.99
CA ALA A 37 2.39 4.00 -0.17
C ALA A 37 2.70 4.74 -1.49
N ALA A 38 2.62 6.07 -1.50
CA ALA A 38 3.05 6.94 -2.60
C ALA A 38 4.58 7.05 -2.77
N ARG A 39 5.37 6.24 -2.03
CA ARG A 39 6.84 6.25 -2.02
C ARG A 39 7.46 7.56 -1.51
N GLU A 40 6.70 8.34 -0.74
CA GLU A 40 7.26 9.47 -0.01
C GLU A 40 7.98 9.01 1.26
N ARG A 41 9.08 9.67 1.59
CA ARG A 41 9.80 9.43 2.84
C ARG A 41 8.99 9.95 4.02
N VAL A 42 8.65 9.05 4.95
CA VAL A 42 7.90 9.39 6.17
C VAL A 42 8.77 9.11 7.39
N ARG A 43 9.14 10.18 8.12
CA ARG A 43 10.04 10.09 9.29
C ARG A 43 9.58 9.07 10.34
N ARG A 44 8.28 8.95 10.56
CA ARG A 44 7.67 7.98 11.49
C ARG A 44 7.99 6.53 11.14
N PHE A 45 8.16 6.20 9.86
CA PHE A 45 8.33 4.84 9.36
C PHE A 45 9.74 4.52 8.87
N VAL A 46 10.69 5.44 9.04
CA VAL A 46 12.06 5.29 8.48
C VAL A 46 12.73 3.97 8.86
N ASN A 47 12.53 3.49 10.10
CA ASN A 47 13.14 2.25 10.59
C ASN A 47 12.48 0.97 10.03
N ILE A 48 11.26 1.10 9.47
CA ILE A 48 10.48 -0.02 8.94
C ILE A 48 10.10 0.16 7.46
N GLU A 49 10.61 1.20 6.79
CA GLU A 49 10.13 1.68 5.49
C GLU A 49 10.07 0.55 4.46
N ARG A 50 11.17 -0.21 4.33
CA ARG A 50 11.26 -1.35 3.42
C ARG A 50 10.30 -2.49 3.77
N ALA A 51 10.10 -2.76 5.05
CA ALA A 51 9.18 -3.81 5.48
C ALA A 51 7.72 -3.38 5.25
N ALA A 52 7.38 -2.16 5.61
CA ALA A 52 6.05 -1.58 5.44
C ALA A 52 5.66 -1.47 3.96
N LEU A 53 6.56 -1.00 3.08
CA LEU A 53 6.32 -0.98 1.63
C LEU A 53 6.07 -2.36 1.04
N ARG A 54 6.81 -3.40 1.50
CA ARG A 54 6.56 -4.78 1.07
C ARG A 54 5.18 -5.27 1.51
N LYS A 55 4.78 -5.00 2.76
CA LYS A 55 3.45 -5.37 3.26
C LYS A 55 2.33 -4.64 2.50
N LEU A 56 2.51 -3.36 2.20
CA LEU A 56 1.56 -2.58 1.39
C LEU A 56 1.42 -3.15 -0.03
N ALA A 57 2.53 -3.52 -0.67
CA ALA A 57 2.49 -4.15 -1.99
C ALA A 57 1.78 -5.50 -1.95
N MET A 58 1.99 -6.32 -0.91
CA MET A 58 1.28 -7.59 -0.74
C MET A 58 -0.22 -7.39 -0.54
N LEU A 59 -0.61 -6.42 0.30
CA LEU A 59 -2.01 -6.06 0.49
C LEU A 59 -2.64 -5.62 -0.82
N ASP A 60 -1.96 -4.79 -1.61
CA ASP A 60 -2.49 -4.29 -2.89
C ASP A 60 -2.64 -5.37 -3.96
N ALA A 61 -1.79 -6.40 -3.91
CA ALA A 61 -1.73 -7.49 -4.88
C ALA A 61 -2.61 -8.70 -4.53
N ALA A 62 -3.09 -8.82 -3.29
CA ALA A 62 -3.93 -9.93 -2.87
C ALA A 62 -5.28 -9.91 -3.60
N ALA A 63 -5.71 -11.07 -4.10
CA ALA A 63 -7.01 -11.23 -4.73
C ALA A 63 -8.07 -11.66 -3.71
N VAL A 64 -7.67 -12.46 -2.73
CA VAL A 64 -8.50 -12.95 -1.63
C VAL A 64 -7.79 -12.82 -0.28
N LEU A 65 -8.55 -12.87 0.82
CA LEU A 65 -8.01 -12.68 2.18
C LEU A 65 -6.98 -13.77 2.53
N GLU A 66 -7.18 -14.98 2.03
CA GLU A 66 -6.33 -16.15 2.23
C GLU A 66 -4.92 -15.96 1.67
N ASP A 67 -4.74 -15.15 0.62
CA ASP A 67 -3.43 -14.83 0.05
C ASP A 67 -2.52 -14.19 1.10
N LEU A 68 -3.11 -13.44 2.04
CA LEU A 68 -2.39 -12.79 3.12
C LEU A 68 -1.96 -13.75 4.23
N ARG A 69 -2.28 -15.05 4.16
CA ARG A 69 -1.71 -16.05 5.09
C ARG A 69 -0.29 -16.45 4.71
N VAL A 70 0.13 -16.23 3.47
CA VAL A 70 1.46 -16.57 2.96
C VAL A 70 2.23 -15.28 2.69
N PRO A 71 3.44 -15.09 3.23
CA PRO A 71 4.20 -15.93 4.16
C PRO A 71 3.68 -15.84 5.62
N PRO A 72 3.99 -16.84 6.48
CA PRO A 72 3.43 -16.97 7.83
C PRO A 72 3.66 -15.78 8.78
N GLY A 73 4.57 -14.87 8.44
CA GLY A 73 4.84 -13.64 9.18
C GLY A 73 3.79 -12.53 9.04
N ASN A 74 2.65 -12.77 8.39
CA ASN A 74 1.51 -11.85 8.36
C ASN A 74 0.61 -11.97 9.60
N ARG A 75 0.61 -13.13 10.27
CA ARG A 75 -0.21 -13.41 11.47
C ARG A 75 -1.69 -13.07 11.34
N LEU A 76 -2.23 -13.15 10.11
CA LEU A 76 -3.58 -12.73 9.76
C LEU A 76 -4.64 -13.23 10.75
N GLU A 77 -5.29 -12.30 11.42
CA GLU A 77 -6.32 -12.52 12.42
C GLU A 77 -7.54 -11.63 12.15
N ALA A 78 -8.74 -12.15 12.43
CA ALA A 78 -9.94 -11.34 12.43
C ALA A 78 -9.94 -10.40 13.64
N LEU A 79 -10.20 -9.12 13.41
CA LEU A 79 -10.33 -8.15 14.49
C LEU A 79 -11.67 -8.33 15.21
N LYS A 80 -11.75 -7.87 16.46
CA LYS A 80 -12.92 -8.00 17.34
C LYS A 80 -13.32 -6.64 17.92
N GLY A 81 -14.53 -6.54 18.47
CA GLY A 81 -15.07 -5.32 19.10
C GLY A 81 -15.42 -4.25 18.06
N ASP A 82 -15.15 -2.98 18.35
CA ASP A 82 -15.47 -1.84 17.47
C ASP A 82 -14.72 -1.83 16.12
N ARG A 83 -13.76 -2.76 15.95
CA ARG A 83 -13.02 -2.98 14.70
C ARG A 83 -13.34 -4.32 14.04
N ALA A 84 -14.45 -4.96 14.42
CA ALA A 84 -14.88 -6.22 13.84
C ALA A 84 -15.11 -6.11 12.33
N GLY A 85 -14.48 -7.02 11.59
CA GLY A 85 -14.30 -7.03 10.14
C GLY A 85 -12.97 -7.69 9.80
#